data_AF-A0A7K4J7U6-F1
#
_entry.id   AF-A0A7K4J7U6-F1
#
_cell.length_a   1.000
_cell.length_b   1.000
_cell.length_c   1.000
_cell.angle_alpha   90.00
_cell.angle_beta   90.00
_cell.angle_gamma   90.00
#
_symmetry.space_group_name_H-M   'P 1'
#
loop_
_entity.id
_entity.type
_entity.pdbx_description
1 polymer ?
#
loop_
_entity_poly.entity_id
_entity_poly.type
_entity_poly.pdbx_seq_one_letter_code
_entity_poly.pdbx_strand_id
1 'polypeptide(L)'
;HQVDSHYCPSCLENMPSAEAKLKKNRCANCFDCPCCMHTLSTRATSIPAPLPDDPAKTTMKKAYYLACGFCRWTSRDVGMADKSVASGGWQEPENPNTQRINKLVEYYQQLAQKEKIERDRKKLVRRRNYLPLAFSFLFALQDKYGLGTRLQRQRPGAPISALAGLSLKEGEDQKEIKIEPADAAEEVEPLPEDYYTRPINLTEVTTLRQRLLQPDFQPICASQLYPRHKHLLIKRSLRCRKCEHNLSKPEFNPTSIKFKIQLVAVNYIPEVRIMSIPNLRYMKESQVLLTLTNPVENITHVTLLECEEGDPDNINSTAKVAVPPKELILAGKDAAAEYDELAEPQDFQDDPDVIAFRKANKVGVFIKVTPQKEEGEVTVSFKMKHEFKNLTAPIRPNEEGDHNSSEVIWLTHHVELSLGPVLP
;
A
#
# COMPACT_ATOMS: atom_id res chain seq x y z
N HIS A 1 2.82 4.21 -5.54
CA HIS A 1 2.42 2.86 -5.09
C HIS A 1 1.07 2.53 -5.68
N GLN A 2 0.90 1.31 -6.19
CA GLN A 2 -0.35 0.76 -6.70
C GLN A 2 -0.71 -0.51 -5.92
N VAL A 3 -1.99 -0.84 -5.90
CA VAL A 3 -2.55 -2.06 -5.30
C VAL A 3 -2.62 -3.13 -6.38
N ASP A 4 -1.91 -4.25 -6.20
CA ASP A 4 -1.94 -5.35 -7.19
C ASP A 4 -2.91 -6.46 -6.76
N SER A 5 -2.86 -6.89 -5.49
CA SER A 5 -3.77 -7.91 -4.96
C SER A 5 -3.97 -7.81 -3.44
N HIS A 6 -5.04 -8.43 -2.95
CA HIS A 6 -5.37 -8.57 -1.54
C HIS A 6 -5.21 -10.01 -1.11
N TYR A 7 -4.65 -10.28 0.06
CA TYR A 7 -4.53 -11.64 0.57
C TYR A 7 -4.70 -11.72 2.08
N CYS A 8 -5.16 -12.86 2.57
CA CYS A 8 -5.23 -13.11 4.00
C CYS A 8 -3.86 -13.60 4.52
N PRO A 9 -3.27 -13.01 5.56
CA PRO A 9 -1.99 -13.47 6.08
C PRO A 9 -2.07 -14.81 6.82
N SER A 10 -3.27 -15.31 7.14
CA SER A 10 -3.43 -16.59 7.84
C SER A 10 -3.69 -17.75 6.89
N CYS A 11 -4.71 -17.68 6.02
CA CYS A 11 -5.01 -18.75 5.07
C CYS A 11 -4.22 -18.63 3.76
N LEU A 12 -3.51 -17.51 3.54
CA LEU A 12 -2.74 -17.23 2.33
C LEU A 12 -3.59 -17.31 1.04
N GLU A 13 -4.90 -17.10 1.17
CA GLU A 13 -5.81 -16.98 0.04
C GLU A 13 -5.73 -15.58 -0.55
N ASN A 14 -5.62 -15.52 -1.88
CA ASN A 14 -5.71 -14.27 -2.63
C ASN A 14 -7.19 -13.98 -2.92
N MET A 15 -7.60 -12.73 -2.75
CA MET A 15 -8.97 -12.28 -3.02
C MET A 15 -9.02 -11.20 -4.10
N PRO A 16 -9.92 -11.35 -5.09
CA PRO A 16 -10.17 -10.31 -6.09
C PRO A 16 -10.65 -9.00 -5.45
N SER A 17 -10.30 -7.86 -6.06
CA SER A 17 -10.63 -6.53 -5.50
C SER A 17 -12.13 -6.28 -5.33
N ALA A 18 -12.97 -6.81 -6.23
CA ALA A 18 -14.43 -6.68 -6.12
C ALA A 18 -14.97 -7.43 -4.89
N GLU A 19 -14.47 -8.64 -4.64
CA GLU A 19 -14.84 -9.44 -3.48
C GLU A 19 -14.30 -8.83 -2.18
N ALA A 20 -13.05 -8.35 -2.20
CA ALA A 20 -12.47 -7.64 -1.07
C ALA A 20 -13.30 -6.39 -0.71
N LYS A 21 -13.76 -5.62 -1.72
CA LYS A 21 -14.64 -4.46 -1.50
C LYS A 21 -15.98 -4.87 -0.88
N LEU A 22 -16.60 -5.94 -1.37
CA LEU A 22 -17.87 -6.46 -0.83
C LEU A 22 -17.72 -6.92 0.63
N LYS A 23 -16.62 -7.63 0.94
CA LYS A 23 -16.29 -8.13 2.29
C LYS A 23 -15.56 -7.11 3.17
N LYS A 24 -15.61 -5.81 2.83
CA LYS A 24 -15.00 -4.71 3.61
C LYS A 24 -13.50 -4.95 3.94
N ASN A 25 -12.74 -5.50 2.99
CA ASN A 25 -11.32 -5.86 3.11
C ASN A 25 -11.02 -6.88 4.23
N ARG A 26 -11.94 -7.81 4.49
CA ARG A 26 -11.79 -8.87 5.48
C ARG A 26 -11.87 -10.27 4.87
N CYS A 27 -11.16 -11.23 5.47
CA CYS A 27 -11.26 -12.64 5.11
C CYS A 27 -12.53 -13.27 5.72
N ALA A 28 -13.30 -14.02 4.94
CA ALA A 28 -14.53 -14.67 5.43
C ALA A 28 -14.26 -15.84 6.39
N ASN A 29 -13.13 -16.54 6.24
CA ASN A 29 -12.84 -17.76 6.98
C ASN A 29 -12.03 -17.51 8.28
N CYS A 30 -11.19 -16.48 8.27
CA CYS A 30 -10.26 -16.20 9.36
C CYS A 30 -10.79 -15.08 10.27
N PHE A 31 -10.54 -15.20 11.57
CA PHE A 31 -10.92 -14.21 12.58
C PHE A 31 -9.72 -13.79 13.41
N ASP A 32 -9.75 -12.56 13.91
CA ASP A 32 -8.78 -12.05 14.87
C ASP A 32 -9.41 -12.01 16.26
N CYS A 33 -8.64 -12.43 17.27
CA CYS A 33 -9.04 -12.37 18.65
C CYS A 33 -9.24 -10.91 19.06
N PRO A 34 -10.40 -10.54 19.60
CA PRO A 34 -10.65 -9.14 19.90
C PRO A 34 -9.86 -8.65 21.12
N CYS A 35 -9.36 -9.56 21.97
CA CYS A 35 -8.56 -9.22 23.14
C CYS A 35 -7.08 -8.93 22.80
N CYS A 36 -6.44 -9.78 22.00
CA CYS A 36 -4.98 -9.74 21.76
C CYS A 36 -4.56 -9.64 20.29
N MET A 37 -5.50 -9.60 19.34
CA MET A 37 -5.26 -9.46 17.89
C MET A 37 -4.52 -10.62 17.23
N HIS A 38 -4.37 -11.73 17.94
CA HIS A 38 -3.84 -12.98 17.36
C HIS A 38 -4.93 -13.71 16.56
N THR A 39 -4.55 -14.43 15.52
CA THR A 39 -5.50 -15.23 14.71
C THR A 39 -6.21 -16.27 15.58
N LEU A 40 -7.52 -16.36 15.46
CA LEU A 40 -8.31 -17.39 16.11
C LEU A 40 -8.23 -18.73 15.37
N SER A 41 -8.32 -19.82 16.12
CA SER A 41 -8.39 -21.18 15.61
C SER A 41 -9.75 -21.79 15.91
N THR A 42 -10.30 -22.56 14.96
CA THR A 42 -11.51 -23.34 15.16
C THR A 42 -11.18 -24.64 15.90
N ARG A 43 -11.84 -24.89 17.02
CA ARG A 43 -11.71 -26.12 17.81
C ARG A 43 -13.03 -26.88 17.82
N ALA A 44 -12.96 -28.20 17.81
CA ALA A 44 -14.12 -29.07 17.81
C ALA A 44 -14.31 -29.76 19.17
N THR A 45 -15.56 -29.88 19.59
CA THR A 45 -15.99 -30.69 20.74
C THR A 45 -17.19 -31.54 20.35
N SER A 46 -17.28 -32.77 20.85
CA SER A 46 -18.45 -33.64 20.68
C SER A 46 -19.48 -33.34 21.77
N ILE A 47 -20.67 -32.90 21.38
CA ILE A 47 -21.78 -32.63 22.30
C ILE A 47 -22.88 -33.68 22.06
N PRO A 48 -23.43 -34.32 23.10
CA PRO A 48 -24.58 -35.20 22.95
C PRO A 48 -25.81 -34.39 22.54
N ALA A 49 -26.40 -34.72 21.40
CA ALA A 49 -27.61 -34.09 20.88
C ALA A 49 -28.69 -35.15 20.61
N PRO A 50 -29.98 -34.86 20.86
CA PRO A 50 -31.07 -35.76 20.51
C PRO A 50 -31.10 -36.02 19.00
N LEU A 51 -31.39 -37.27 18.61
CA LEU A 51 -31.63 -37.63 17.22
C LEU A 51 -32.97 -37.01 16.75
N PRO A 52 -33.05 -36.48 15.50
CA PRO A 52 -34.29 -35.93 14.96
C PRO A 52 -35.43 -36.96 14.90
N ASP A 53 -35.09 -38.23 14.72
CA ASP A 53 -36.06 -39.33 14.55
C ASP A 53 -36.49 -40.01 15.86
N ASP A 54 -35.74 -39.84 16.96
CA ASP A 54 -36.00 -40.48 18.26
C ASP A 54 -35.41 -39.61 19.40
N PRO A 55 -36.23 -38.87 20.19
CA PRO A 55 -35.73 -38.02 21.27
C PRO A 55 -35.11 -38.81 22.45
N ALA A 56 -35.30 -40.12 22.50
CA ALA A 56 -34.72 -41.00 23.52
C ALA A 56 -33.27 -41.46 23.19
N LYS A 57 -32.81 -41.32 21.93
CA LYS A 57 -31.46 -41.70 21.52
C LYS A 57 -30.60 -40.45 21.31
N THR A 58 -29.49 -40.37 22.03
CA THR A 58 -28.51 -39.28 21.90
C THR A 58 -27.40 -39.69 20.93
N THR A 59 -27.13 -38.85 19.94
CA THR A 59 -25.98 -38.97 19.04
C THR A 59 -24.98 -37.87 19.35
N MET A 60 -23.69 -38.19 19.31
CA MET A 60 -22.63 -37.19 19.46
C MET A 60 -22.53 -36.36 18.17
N LYS A 61 -22.89 -35.07 18.25
CA LYS A 61 -22.70 -34.12 17.14
C LYS A 61 -21.40 -33.33 17.37
N LYS A 62 -20.65 -33.09 16.29
CA LYS A 62 -19.48 -32.21 16.32
C LYS A 62 -19.96 -30.75 16.40
N ALA A 63 -19.47 -30.04 17.39
CA ALA A 63 -19.72 -28.62 17.62
C ALA A 63 -18.38 -27.87 17.58
N TYR A 64 -18.35 -26.72 16.90
CA TYR A 64 -17.16 -25.91 16.71
C TYR A 64 -17.27 -24.60 17.49
N TYR A 65 -16.16 -24.21 18.13
CA TYR A 65 -16.00 -22.93 18.83
C TYR A 65 -14.67 -22.29 18.45
N LEU A 66 -14.56 -20.96 18.60
CA LEU A 66 -13.32 -20.22 18.31
C LEU A 66 -12.49 -20.09 19.58
N ALA A 67 -11.18 -20.28 19.46
CA ALA A 67 -10.24 -20.15 20.57
C ALA A 67 -8.94 -19.46 20.15
N CYS A 68 -8.43 -18.61 21.04
CA CYS A 68 -7.13 -17.98 20.89
C CYS A 68 -6.01 -18.85 21.49
N GLY A 69 -4.93 -19.06 20.74
CA GLY A 69 -3.75 -19.78 21.22
C GLY A 69 -2.95 -18.99 22.27
N PHE A 70 -2.99 -17.66 22.22
CA PHE A 70 -2.18 -16.77 23.06
C PHE A 70 -2.86 -16.45 24.40
N CYS A 71 -4.02 -15.77 24.38
CA CYS A 71 -4.68 -15.29 25.60
C CYS A 71 -5.78 -16.23 26.13
N ARG A 72 -5.94 -17.42 25.53
CA ARG A 72 -6.95 -18.43 25.90
C ARG A 72 -8.42 -18.00 25.82
N TRP A 73 -8.70 -16.80 25.31
CA TRP A 73 -10.06 -16.33 25.02
C TRP A 73 -10.81 -17.33 24.14
N THR A 74 -12.09 -17.56 24.45
CA THR A 74 -12.98 -18.41 23.66
C THR A 74 -14.26 -17.69 23.24
N SER A 75 -14.87 -18.13 22.14
CA SER A 75 -16.18 -17.61 21.71
C SER A 75 -17.29 -17.88 22.73
N ARG A 76 -17.08 -18.84 23.65
CA ARG A 76 -18.02 -19.15 24.72
C ARG A 76 -18.00 -18.09 25.83
N ASP A 77 -16.87 -17.40 26.03
CA ASP A 77 -16.72 -16.34 27.03
C ASP A 77 -17.67 -15.15 26.76
N VAL A 78 -18.00 -14.94 25.49
CA VAL A 78 -18.93 -13.89 25.01
C VAL A 78 -20.31 -14.44 24.66
N GLY A 79 -20.59 -15.71 24.99
CA GLY A 79 -21.90 -16.34 24.78
C GLY A 79 -22.25 -16.66 23.32
N MET A 80 -21.28 -16.74 22.40
CA MET A 80 -21.55 -17.16 21.03
C MET A 80 -21.81 -18.67 20.99
N ALA A 81 -22.99 -19.07 20.49
CA ALA A 81 -23.36 -20.47 20.35
C ALA A 81 -22.47 -21.20 19.32
N ASP A 82 -21.99 -22.38 19.73
CA ASP A 82 -21.21 -23.28 18.88
C ASP A 82 -21.94 -23.63 17.58
N LYS A 83 -21.18 -23.81 16.50
CA LYS A 83 -21.73 -24.14 15.17
C LYS A 83 -21.51 -25.60 14.82
N SER A 84 -22.42 -26.18 14.03
CA SER A 84 -22.29 -27.55 13.52
C SER A 84 -21.30 -27.70 12.36
N VAL A 85 -20.97 -26.58 11.70
CA VAL A 85 -20.02 -26.50 10.57
C VAL A 85 -18.81 -25.67 10.99
N ALA A 86 -17.62 -26.10 10.58
CA ALA A 86 -16.36 -25.46 10.98
C ALA A 86 -16.19 -24.04 10.39
N SER A 87 -16.62 -23.82 9.15
CA SER A 87 -16.56 -22.53 8.45
C SER A 87 -17.91 -22.15 7.85
N GLY A 88 -18.20 -20.86 7.73
CA GLY A 88 -19.41 -20.31 7.09
C GLY A 88 -20.61 -20.08 8.02
N GLY A 89 -20.66 -20.71 9.20
CA GLY A 89 -21.72 -20.48 10.20
C GLY A 89 -21.47 -19.31 11.16
N TRP A 90 -20.29 -18.71 11.10
CA TRP A 90 -19.88 -17.58 11.95
C TRP A 90 -20.26 -16.28 11.27
N GLN A 91 -21.18 -15.54 11.87
CA GLN A 91 -21.66 -14.25 11.38
C GLN A 91 -21.38 -13.15 12.41
N GLU A 92 -20.97 -11.99 11.93
CA GLU A 92 -20.85 -10.79 12.76
C GLU A 92 -22.22 -10.15 12.97
N PRO A 93 -22.49 -9.57 14.14
CA PRO A 93 -23.68 -8.75 14.34
C PRO A 93 -23.73 -7.60 13.34
N GLU A 94 -24.88 -7.39 12.72
CA GLU A 94 -25.09 -6.24 11.83
C GLU A 94 -25.19 -4.94 12.62
N ASN A 95 -24.81 -3.82 11.99
CA ASN A 95 -24.91 -2.51 12.64
C ASN A 95 -26.39 -2.18 12.88
N PRO A 96 -26.81 -1.84 14.11
CA PRO A 96 -28.22 -1.54 14.42
C PRO A 96 -28.81 -0.43 13.54
N ASN A 97 -27.97 0.55 13.17
CA ASN A 97 -28.38 1.73 12.42
C ASN A 97 -28.34 1.56 10.89
N THR A 98 -28.06 0.35 10.37
CA THR A 98 -27.90 0.11 8.92
C THR A 98 -29.12 0.54 8.11
N GLN A 99 -30.32 0.20 8.58
CA GLN A 99 -31.57 0.56 7.87
C GLN A 99 -31.78 2.07 7.80
N ARG A 100 -31.48 2.79 8.89
CA ARG A 100 -31.56 4.26 8.93
C ARG A 100 -30.56 4.92 8.00
N ILE A 101 -29.32 4.40 7.96
CA ILE A 101 -28.28 4.89 7.04
C ILE A 101 -28.73 4.75 5.59
N ASN A 102 -29.27 3.60 5.19
CA ASN A 102 -29.75 3.39 3.81
C ASN A 102 -30.86 4.39 3.44
N LYS A 103 -31.85 4.60 4.33
CA LYS A 103 -32.91 5.59 4.11
C LYS A 103 -32.36 7.01 3.95
N LEU A 104 -31.39 7.42 4.77
CA LEU A 104 -30.74 8.73 4.68
C LEU A 104 -29.96 8.88 3.37
N VAL A 105 -29.23 7.84 2.95
CA VAL A 105 -28.48 7.84 1.69
C VAL A 105 -29.43 8.02 0.50
N GLU A 106 -30.52 7.28 0.45
CA GLU A 106 -31.53 7.39 -0.61
C GLU A 106 -32.15 8.80 -0.68
N TYR A 107 -32.53 9.34 0.48
CA TYR A 107 -33.06 10.71 0.60
C TYR A 107 -32.08 11.77 0.05
N TYR A 108 -30.84 11.76 0.52
CA TYR A 108 -29.83 12.73 0.08
C TYR A 108 -29.40 12.51 -1.37
N GLN A 109 -29.46 11.28 -1.87
CA GLN A 109 -29.18 10.98 -3.27
C GLN A 109 -30.26 11.59 -4.19
N GLN A 110 -31.54 11.50 -3.82
CA GLN A 110 -32.63 12.17 -4.54
C GLN A 110 -32.48 13.69 -4.48
N LEU A 111 -32.15 14.25 -3.31
CA LEU A 111 -31.92 15.70 -3.15
C LEU A 111 -30.75 16.19 -4.00
N ALA A 112 -29.63 15.46 -4.00
CA ALA A 112 -28.45 15.77 -4.80
C ALA A 112 -28.74 15.67 -6.31
N GLN A 113 -29.61 14.76 -6.74
CA GLN A 113 -30.06 14.67 -8.13
C GLN A 113 -30.88 15.90 -8.53
N LYS A 114 -31.83 16.34 -7.70
CA LYS A 114 -32.59 17.58 -7.92
C LYS A 114 -31.65 18.79 -8.01
N GLU A 115 -30.70 18.91 -7.08
CA GLU A 115 -29.70 19.99 -7.09
C GLU A 115 -28.79 19.94 -8.33
N LYS A 116 -28.38 18.75 -8.78
CA LYS A 116 -27.57 18.56 -9.99
C LYS A 116 -28.30 19.04 -11.24
N ILE A 117 -29.57 18.63 -11.41
CA ILE A 117 -30.40 19.05 -12.56
C ILE A 117 -30.58 20.56 -12.55
N GLU A 118 -30.86 21.15 -11.39
CA GLU A 118 -31.02 22.60 -11.27
C GLU A 118 -29.71 23.35 -11.59
N ARG A 119 -28.58 22.85 -11.07
CA ARG A 119 -27.24 23.41 -11.32
C ARG A 119 -26.86 23.32 -12.79
N ASP A 120 -27.13 22.20 -13.45
CA ASP A 120 -26.82 22.02 -14.87
C ASP A 120 -27.75 22.85 -15.77
N ARG A 121 -29.03 23.01 -15.40
CA ARG A 121 -29.96 23.96 -16.03
C ARG A 121 -29.43 25.39 -15.92
N LYS A 122 -29.03 25.83 -14.72
CA LYS A 122 -28.44 27.17 -14.49
C LYS A 122 -27.15 27.36 -15.30
N LYS A 123 -26.26 26.35 -15.37
CA LYS A 123 -25.05 26.40 -16.20
C LYS A 123 -25.39 26.53 -17.68
N LEU A 124 -26.39 25.79 -18.19
CA LEU A 124 -26.81 25.85 -19.58
C LEU A 124 -27.36 27.23 -19.93
N VAL A 125 -28.23 27.80 -19.07
CA VAL A 125 -28.78 29.15 -19.25
C VAL A 125 -27.67 30.19 -19.26
N ARG A 126 -26.72 30.14 -18.31
CA ARG A 126 -25.56 31.06 -18.27
C ARG A 126 -24.64 30.92 -19.49
N ARG A 127 -24.48 29.71 -20.04
CA ARG A 127 -23.70 29.49 -21.28
C ARG A 127 -24.45 29.99 -22.53
N ARG A 128 -25.78 30.08 -22.48
CA ARG A 128 -26.65 30.54 -23.57
C ARG A 128 -26.98 32.04 -23.50
N ASN A 129 -26.02 32.87 -23.08
CA ASN A 129 -26.18 34.34 -23.09
C ASN A 129 -26.44 34.98 -24.47
N TYR A 130 -26.50 34.21 -25.58
CA TYR A 130 -26.63 34.73 -26.94
C TYR A 130 -27.77 34.13 -27.80
N LEU A 131 -28.78 33.46 -27.23
CA LEU A 131 -30.04 33.19 -27.96
C LEU A 131 -31.26 33.58 -27.11
N PRO A 132 -32.07 34.56 -27.54
CA PRO A 132 -33.16 35.11 -26.74
C PRO A 132 -34.36 34.15 -26.65
N LEU A 133 -35.14 34.33 -25.59
CA LEU A 133 -36.39 33.70 -25.11
C LEU A 133 -37.35 33.01 -26.10
N ALA A 134 -37.23 33.21 -27.42
CA ALA A 134 -38.19 32.75 -28.42
C ALA A 134 -38.21 31.23 -28.62
N PHE A 135 -37.09 30.51 -28.40
CA PHE A 135 -37.03 29.07 -28.64
C PHE A 135 -37.72 28.25 -27.54
N SER A 136 -37.72 28.74 -26.30
CA SER A 136 -38.39 28.08 -25.16
C SER A 136 -39.91 28.21 -25.24
N PHE A 137 -40.42 29.34 -25.74
CA PHE A 137 -41.85 29.59 -25.91
C PHE A 137 -42.48 28.74 -27.02
N LEU A 138 -41.77 28.53 -28.14
CA LEU A 138 -42.24 27.69 -29.24
C LEU A 138 -42.26 26.20 -28.88
N PHE A 139 -41.30 25.72 -28.08
CA PHE A 139 -41.31 24.33 -27.61
C PHE A 139 -42.40 24.06 -26.56
N ALA A 140 -42.64 24.99 -25.62
CA ALA A 140 -43.69 24.85 -24.62
C ALA A 140 -45.12 24.85 -25.22
N LEU A 141 -45.33 25.60 -26.32
CA LEU A 141 -46.59 25.55 -27.06
C LEU A 141 -46.76 24.24 -27.85
N GLN A 142 -45.68 23.64 -28.34
CA GLN A 142 -45.74 22.39 -29.08
C GLN A 142 -46.10 21.18 -28.18
N ASP A 143 -45.63 21.17 -26.93
CA ASP A 143 -45.95 20.13 -25.95
C ASP A 143 -47.39 20.25 -25.42
N LYS A 144 -47.95 21.47 -25.32
CA LYS A 144 -49.34 21.68 -24.89
C LYS A 144 -50.40 21.47 -25.96
N TYR A 145 -50.04 21.55 -27.25
CA TYR A 145 -51.02 21.51 -28.35
C TYR A 145 -50.81 20.40 -29.39
N GLY A 146 -49.86 19.47 -29.20
CA GLY A 146 -49.79 18.23 -29.98
C GLY A 146 -49.68 18.40 -31.50
N LEU A 147 -49.22 19.56 -31.98
CA LEU A 147 -49.04 19.85 -33.42
C LEU A 147 -47.68 19.34 -33.91
N GLY A 148 -47.49 18.02 -33.82
CA GLY A 148 -46.42 17.33 -34.52
C GLY A 148 -46.91 16.91 -35.90
N THR A 149 -46.57 17.63 -36.98
CA THR A 149 -46.60 17.02 -38.33
C THR A 149 -45.87 17.72 -39.49
N ARG A 150 -45.26 18.91 -39.41
CA ARG A 150 -44.82 19.58 -40.66
C ARG A 150 -43.43 20.21 -40.77
N LEU A 151 -42.51 19.97 -39.85
CA LEU A 151 -41.11 20.41 -40.01
C LEU A 151 -40.10 19.30 -39.67
N GLN A 152 -40.26 18.14 -40.31
CA GLN A 152 -39.22 17.11 -40.35
C GLN A 152 -38.53 17.16 -41.71
N ARG A 153 -37.71 18.19 -41.93
CA ARG A 153 -36.68 18.13 -42.97
C ARG A 153 -35.41 17.63 -42.30
N GLN A 154 -35.18 16.32 -42.41
CA GLN A 154 -33.95 15.68 -41.98
C GLN A 154 -32.75 16.40 -42.63
N ARG A 155 -31.86 16.96 -41.79
CA ARG A 155 -30.46 17.16 -42.18
C ARG A 155 -29.66 15.99 -41.61
N PRO A 156 -28.92 15.24 -42.44
CA PRO A 156 -28.12 14.12 -41.95
C PRO A 156 -26.90 14.69 -41.19
N GLY A 157 -26.67 14.20 -39.96
CA GLY A 157 -25.39 14.39 -39.26
C GLY A 157 -25.40 15.06 -37.89
N ALA A 158 -26.54 15.49 -37.33
CA ALA A 158 -26.58 16.06 -35.97
C ALA A 158 -27.06 15.01 -34.94
N PRO A 159 -26.27 14.71 -33.87
CA PRO A 159 -26.67 13.73 -32.86
C PRO A 159 -27.85 14.25 -32.03
N ILE A 160 -28.86 13.40 -31.87
CA ILE A 160 -30.16 13.67 -31.23
C ILE A 160 -30.03 13.99 -29.72
N SER A 161 -28.84 13.84 -29.13
CA SER A 161 -28.59 14.02 -27.69
C SER A 161 -28.70 15.46 -27.17
N ALA A 162 -28.73 16.49 -28.01
CA ALA A 162 -28.77 17.89 -27.55
C ALA A 162 -30.18 18.42 -27.21
N LEU A 163 -31.24 17.74 -27.65
CA LEU A 163 -32.64 18.16 -27.42
C LEU A 163 -33.37 17.34 -26.34
N ALA A 164 -32.84 16.17 -25.97
CA ALA A 164 -33.44 15.32 -24.93
C ALA A 164 -33.37 15.93 -23.51
N GLY A 165 -32.49 16.92 -23.28
CA GLY A 165 -32.35 17.57 -21.97
C GLY A 165 -33.44 18.58 -21.61
N LEU A 166 -34.38 18.86 -22.52
CA LEU A 166 -35.46 19.86 -22.33
C LEU A 166 -36.87 19.25 -22.39
N SER A 167 -37.00 17.98 -22.76
CA SER A 167 -38.26 17.22 -22.70
C SER A 167 -38.17 16.21 -21.55
N LEU A 168 -38.00 16.72 -20.33
CA LEU A 168 -38.48 15.99 -19.17
C LEU A 168 -39.94 16.41 -19.04
N LYS A 169 -40.84 15.48 -19.36
CA LYS A 169 -42.21 15.52 -18.89
C LYS A 169 -42.18 15.96 -17.43
N GLU A 170 -42.74 17.14 -17.16
CA GLU A 170 -43.25 17.47 -15.83
C GLU A 170 -44.33 16.42 -15.52
N GLY A 171 -43.96 15.31 -14.88
CA GLY A 171 -44.93 14.26 -14.55
C GLY A 171 -44.47 12.82 -14.80
N GLU A 172 -43.31 12.44 -14.26
CA GLU A 172 -43.32 11.23 -13.46
C GLU A 172 -42.98 11.67 -12.05
N ASP A 173 -43.98 11.59 -11.16
CA ASP A 173 -43.83 11.75 -9.72
C ASP A 173 -42.75 10.78 -9.24
N GLN A 174 -41.49 11.23 -9.23
CA GLN A 174 -40.49 10.59 -8.40
C GLN A 174 -40.98 10.79 -6.97
N LYS A 175 -41.64 9.76 -6.43
CA LYS A 175 -42.15 9.70 -5.06
C LYS A 175 -41.16 10.45 -4.16
N GLU A 176 -41.57 11.59 -3.63
CA GLU A 176 -40.70 12.35 -2.76
C GLU A 176 -40.45 11.50 -1.52
N ILE A 177 -39.21 11.04 -1.35
CA ILE A 177 -38.82 10.32 -0.14
C ILE A 177 -38.81 11.38 0.96
N LYS A 178 -39.81 11.35 1.84
CA LYS A 178 -39.85 12.17 3.04
C LYS A 178 -39.24 11.35 4.17
N ILE A 179 -38.15 11.84 4.74
CA ILE A 179 -37.53 11.26 5.93
C ILE A 179 -37.91 12.08 7.14
N GLU A 180 -38.33 11.41 8.21
CA GLU A 180 -38.60 12.07 9.49
C GLU A 180 -37.26 12.38 10.18
N PRO A 181 -37.07 13.62 10.69
CA PRO A 181 -35.88 13.98 11.45
C PRO A 181 -35.77 13.11 12.71
N ALA A 182 -34.57 13.03 13.28
CA ALA A 182 -34.41 12.35 14.58
C ALA A 182 -35.13 13.15 15.67
N ASP A 183 -35.97 12.48 16.46
CA ASP A 183 -36.56 13.09 17.64
C ASP A 183 -35.48 13.35 18.68
N ALA A 184 -35.39 14.58 19.14
CA ALA A 184 -34.48 14.96 20.21
C ALA A 184 -35.12 14.59 21.54
N ALA A 185 -34.49 13.68 22.29
CA ALA A 185 -34.90 13.40 23.66
C ALA A 185 -34.63 14.61 24.56
N GLU A 186 -35.61 15.00 25.38
CA GLU A 186 -35.49 16.12 26.33
C GLU A 186 -34.49 15.81 27.45
N GLU A 187 -34.44 14.54 27.89
CA GLU A 187 -33.53 14.04 28.90
C GLU A 187 -32.89 12.74 28.41
N VAL A 188 -31.56 12.64 28.56
CA VAL A 188 -30.79 11.44 28.20
C VAL A 188 -30.75 10.51 29.42
N GLU A 189 -30.75 9.20 29.17
CA GLU A 189 -30.66 8.20 30.24
C GLU A 189 -29.48 8.51 31.20
N PRO A 190 -29.75 8.64 32.51
CA PRO A 190 -28.70 8.92 33.49
C PRO A 190 -27.80 7.69 33.68
N LEU A 191 -26.63 7.91 34.28
CA LEU A 191 -25.71 6.82 34.62
C LEU A 191 -26.39 5.87 35.63
N PRO A 192 -26.39 4.54 35.41
CA PRO A 192 -26.98 3.59 36.35
C PRO A 192 -26.34 3.66 37.74
N GLU A 193 -27.16 3.51 38.79
CA GLU A 193 -26.73 3.63 40.18
C GLU A 193 -25.65 2.59 40.58
N ASP A 194 -25.63 1.45 39.90
CA ASP A 194 -24.64 0.38 40.08
C ASP A 194 -23.19 0.88 39.98
N TYR A 195 -22.92 1.91 39.19
CA TYR A 195 -21.55 2.43 38.99
C TYR A 195 -20.97 3.10 40.23
N TYR A 196 -21.79 3.56 41.19
CA TYR A 196 -21.31 4.31 42.35
C TYR A 196 -20.73 3.42 43.46
N THR A 197 -21.30 2.22 43.65
CA THR A 197 -20.99 1.37 44.82
C THR A 197 -20.36 0.03 44.44
N ARG A 198 -20.44 -0.38 43.17
CA ARG A 198 -19.91 -1.67 42.72
C ARG A 198 -18.38 -1.63 42.49
N PRO A 199 -17.62 -2.58 43.04
CA PRO A 199 -16.20 -2.75 42.69
C PRO A 199 -16.02 -3.09 41.21
N ILE A 200 -15.07 -2.43 40.55
CA ILE A 200 -14.83 -2.59 39.11
C ILE A 200 -13.73 -3.62 38.88
N ASN A 201 -14.04 -4.66 38.10
CA ASN A 201 -13.04 -5.61 37.59
C ASN A 201 -12.51 -5.14 36.23
N LEU A 202 -11.20 -4.87 36.16
CA LEU A 202 -10.54 -4.41 34.94
C LEU A 202 -10.60 -5.42 33.78
N THR A 203 -10.86 -6.69 34.06
CA THR A 203 -10.98 -7.75 33.06
C THR A 203 -12.34 -7.76 32.37
N GLU A 204 -13.39 -7.26 33.04
CA GLU A 204 -14.75 -7.21 32.51
C GLU A 204 -14.94 -6.01 31.56
N VAL A 205 -14.13 -4.97 31.73
CA VAL A 205 -14.16 -3.77 30.89
C VAL A 205 -13.15 -3.87 29.75
N THR A 206 -13.54 -3.43 28.56
CA THR A 206 -12.66 -3.44 27.40
C THR A 206 -11.71 -2.24 27.42
N THR A 207 -10.48 -2.46 26.99
CA THR A 207 -9.49 -1.37 26.79
C THR A 207 -9.85 -0.53 25.55
N LEU A 208 -9.37 0.72 25.51
CA LEU A 208 -9.61 1.62 24.39
C LEU A 208 -9.18 1.02 23.04
N ARG A 209 -8.02 0.35 23.01
CA ARG A 209 -7.51 -0.29 21.79
C ARG A 209 -8.46 -1.39 21.29
N GLN A 210 -9.03 -2.18 22.19
CA GLN A 210 -10.00 -3.23 21.84
C GLN A 210 -11.32 -2.63 21.33
N ARG A 211 -11.82 -1.55 21.95
CA ARG A 211 -13.04 -0.85 21.50
C ARG A 211 -12.88 -0.29 20.09
N LEU A 212 -11.76 0.35 19.79
CA LEU A 212 -11.51 0.94 18.47
C LEU A 212 -11.34 -0.09 17.35
N LEU A 213 -11.03 -1.35 17.67
CA LEU A 213 -11.05 -2.42 16.67
C LEU A 213 -12.46 -2.80 16.22
N GLN A 214 -13.48 -2.46 17.01
CA GLN A 214 -14.89 -2.63 16.71
C GLN A 214 -15.61 -1.28 16.69
N PRO A 215 -15.32 -0.42 15.69
CA PRO A 215 -15.78 0.96 15.65
C PRO A 215 -17.30 1.09 15.44
N ASP A 216 -17.96 0.03 14.95
CA ASP A 216 -19.37 0.06 14.61
C ASP A 216 -20.29 0.26 15.83
N PHE A 217 -19.91 -0.26 17.00
CA PHE A 217 -20.69 -0.11 18.25
C PHE A 217 -19.84 0.01 19.53
N GLN A 218 -18.51 -0.19 19.47
CA GLN A 218 -17.55 0.10 20.55
C GLN A 218 -17.98 -0.39 21.96
N PRO A 219 -18.06 -1.71 22.18
CA PRO A 219 -18.64 -2.28 23.40
C PRO A 219 -17.79 -1.96 24.63
N ILE A 220 -18.46 -1.55 25.73
CA ILE A 220 -17.81 -1.25 27.01
C ILE A 220 -17.42 -2.54 27.75
N CYS A 221 -18.29 -3.54 27.71
CA CYS A 221 -18.12 -4.81 28.40
C CYS A 221 -17.48 -5.88 27.50
N ALA A 222 -16.63 -6.73 28.08
CA ALA A 222 -15.96 -7.82 27.38
C ALA A 222 -16.94 -8.87 26.83
N SER A 223 -18.11 -9.04 27.46
CA SER A 223 -19.17 -9.94 27.00
C SER A 223 -19.76 -9.54 25.64
N GLN A 224 -19.71 -8.26 25.29
CA GLN A 224 -20.20 -7.72 24.01
C GLN A 224 -19.08 -7.60 22.96
N LEU A 225 -17.87 -8.06 23.28
CA LEU A 225 -16.71 -7.95 22.43
C LEU A 225 -16.63 -9.15 21.46
N TYR A 226 -17.30 -9.02 20.32
CA TYR A 226 -17.34 -10.09 19.32
C TYR A 226 -16.05 -10.16 18.49
N PRO A 227 -15.60 -11.36 18.08
CA PRO A 227 -14.45 -11.51 17.20
C PRO A 227 -14.77 -10.94 15.82
N ARG A 228 -13.78 -10.27 15.22
CA ARG A 228 -13.91 -9.66 13.90
C ARG A 228 -13.14 -10.46 12.86
N HIS A 229 -13.64 -10.50 11.63
CA HIS A 229 -12.95 -11.13 10.51
C HIS A 229 -11.56 -10.55 10.31
N LYS A 230 -10.61 -11.39 9.92
CA LYS A 230 -9.20 -11.02 9.80
C LYS A 230 -8.97 -9.98 8.71
N HIS A 231 -8.15 -8.97 8.99
CA HIS A 231 -7.84 -7.92 8.02
C HIS A 231 -6.97 -8.46 6.87
N LEU A 232 -7.33 -8.14 5.63
CA LEU A 232 -6.52 -8.50 4.47
C LEU A 232 -5.29 -7.61 4.37
N LEU A 233 -4.19 -8.20 3.91
CA LEU A 233 -2.99 -7.48 3.51
C LEU A 233 -3.00 -7.23 2.01
N ILE A 234 -2.08 -6.37 1.60
CA ILE A 234 -1.97 -5.88 0.23
C ILE A 234 -0.58 -6.20 -0.32
N LYS A 235 -0.53 -6.69 -1.56
CA LYS A 235 0.69 -6.68 -2.37
C LYS A 235 0.80 -5.36 -3.12
N ARG A 236 1.89 -4.64 -2.84
CA ARG A 236 2.18 -3.33 -3.42
C ARG A 236 2.95 -3.50 -4.73
N SER A 237 2.58 -2.73 -5.73
CA SER A 237 3.33 -2.56 -6.97
C SER A 237 3.88 -1.12 -7.05
N LEU A 238 5.06 -0.97 -7.62
CA LEU A 238 5.71 0.32 -7.81
C LEU A 238 5.78 0.67 -9.30
N ARG A 239 5.31 1.86 -9.64
CA ARG A 239 5.41 2.44 -10.99
C ARG A 239 6.07 3.80 -10.90
N CYS A 240 7.04 4.04 -11.77
CA CYS A 240 7.69 5.35 -11.88
C CYS A 240 6.72 6.37 -12.47
N ARG A 241 6.74 7.60 -11.95
CA ARG A 241 5.88 8.68 -12.46
C ARG A 241 6.35 9.27 -13.79
N LYS A 242 7.67 9.19 -14.07
CA LYS A 242 8.26 9.79 -15.29
C LYS A 242 8.20 8.85 -16.49
N CYS A 243 8.64 7.60 -16.32
CA CYS A 243 8.69 6.63 -17.43
C CYS A 243 7.50 5.67 -17.47
N GLU A 244 6.55 5.76 -16.52
CA GLU A 244 5.40 4.86 -16.36
C GLU A 244 5.74 3.36 -16.28
N HIS A 245 7.02 3.02 -16.17
CA HIS A 245 7.52 1.66 -16.08
C HIS A 245 7.28 1.09 -14.68
N ASN A 246 6.92 -0.20 -14.62
CA ASN A 246 6.75 -0.89 -13.35
C ASN A 246 8.13 -1.30 -12.81
N LEU A 247 8.50 -0.78 -11.65
CA LEU A 247 9.78 -1.06 -11.00
C LEU A 247 9.71 -2.37 -10.20
N SER A 248 8.59 -2.60 -9.53
CA SER A 248 8.39 -3.81 -8.72
C SER A 248 6.98 -4.32 -8.92
N LYS A 249 6.87 -5.60 -9.27
CA LYS A 249 5.62 -6.33 -9.33
C LYS A 249 5.80 -7.73 -8.72
N PRO A 250 5.28 -7.96 -7.51
CA PRO A 250 5.26 -9.29 -6.90
C PRO A 250 4.45 -10.29 -7.74
N GLU A 251 4.72 -11.58 -7.59
CA GLU A 251 3.83 -12.60 -8.11
C GLU A 251 2.48 -12.61 -7.37
N PHE A 252 1.44 -13.08 -8.06
CA PHE A 252 0.09 -13.14 -7.52
C PHE A 252 -0.03 -14.12 -6.34
N ASN A 253 0.71 -15.24 -6.36
CA ASN A 253 0.63 -16.27 -5.34
C ASN A 253 1.11 -15.75 -3.97
N PRO A 254 0.28 -15.72 -2.91
CA PRO A 254 0.66 -15.21 -1.58
C PRO A 254 1.83 -15.95 -0.91
N THR A 255 2.07 -17.22 -1.24
CA THR A 255 3.20 -17.99 -0.70
C THR A 255 4.52 -17.73 -1.43
N SER A 256 4.47 -17.09 -2.61
CA SER A 256 5.65 -16.81 -3.41
C SER A 256 6.39 -15.56 -2.93
N ILE A 257 7.70 -15.69 -2.78
CA ILE A 257 8.64 -14.58 -2.57
C ILE A 257 9.17 -13.99 -3.88
N LYS A 258 8.79 -14.57 -5.02
CA LYS A 258 9.29 -14.17 -6.33
C LYS A 258 8.56 -12.92 -6.83
N PHE A 259 9.27 -12.17 -7.65
CA PHE A 259 8.77 -11.00 -8.33
C PHE A 259 8.67 -11.29 -9.82
N LYS A 260 7.56 -10.90 -10.44
CA LYS A 260 7.42 -10.90 -11.89
C LYS A 260 8.31 -9.83 -12.52
N ILE A 261 8.44 -8.69 -11.86
CA ILE A 261 9.34 -7.60 -12.25
C ILE A 261 10.05 -7.13 -10.98
N GLN A 262 11.39 -7.13 -11.01
CA GLN A 262 12.22 -6.70 -9.89
C GLN A 262 13.37 -5.83 -10.40
N LEU A 263 13.12 -4.53 -10.46
CA LEU A 263 14.14 -3.52 -10.74
C LEU A 263 14.52 -2.85 -9.42
N VAL A 264 15.59 -3.35 -8.79
CA VAL A 264 16.12 -2.85 -7.52
C VAL A 264 17.52 -2.31 -7.75
N ALA A 265 17.82 -1.15 -7.16
CA ALA A 265 19.11 -0.47 -7.28
C ALA A 265 20.31 -1.40 -7.00
N VAL A 266 20.22 -2.25 -5.97
CA VAL A 266 21.28 -3.19 -5.57
C VAL A 266 21.70 -4.19 -6.66
N ASN A 267 20.85 -4.41 -7.68
CA ASN A 267 21.16 -5.32 -8.78
C ASN A 267 21.86 -4.62 -9.96
N TYR A 268 21.92 -3.29 -9.97
CA TYR A 268 22.41 -2.51 -11.12
C TYR A 268 23.46 -1.46 -10.75
N ILE A 269 23.41 -0.91 -9.54
CA ILE A 269 24.29 0.15 -9.06
C ILE A 269 25.32 -0.48 -8.13
N PRO A 270 26.62 -0.18 -8.29
CA PRO A 270 27.67 -0.64 -7.38
C PRO A 270 27.33 -0.31 -5.92
N GLU A 271 27.42 -1.31 -5.05
CA GLU A 271 27.09 -1.15 -3.64
C GLU A 271 28.33 -0.67 -2.87
N VAL A 272 28.19 0.44 -2.13
CA VAL A 272 29.20 0.95 -1.20
C VAL A 272 28.85 0.47 0.20
N ARG A 273 29.79 -0.20 0.88
CA ARG A 273 29.66 -0.54 2.31
C ARG A 273 30.87 -0.08 3.08
N ILE A 274 30.66 0.26 4.35
CA ILE A 274 31.74 0.56 5.28
C ILE A 274 32.26 -0.76 5.85
N MET A 275 33.56 -1.03 5.72
CA MET A 275 34.14 -2.25 6.28
C MET A 275 34.90 -1.99 7.58
N SER A 276 35.68 -0.92 7.64
CA SER A 276 36.40 -0.54 8.86
C SER A 276 36.37 0.97 9.05
N ILE A 277 36.08 1.39 10.28
CA ILE A 277 36.04 2.78 10.70
C ILE A 277 37.13 2.98 11.75
N PRO A 278 38.10 3.88 11.53
CA PRO A 278 39.09 4.24 12.52
C PRO A 278 38.50 5.14 13.61
N ASN A 279 39.26 5.41 14.67
CA ASN A 279 38.88 6.40 15.67
C ASN A 279 38.86 7.82 15.06
N LEU A 280 37.65 8.36 14.86
CA LEU A 280 37.44 9.70 14.31
C LEU A 280 37.69 10.74 15.41
N ARG A 281 38.62 11.67 15.18
CA ARG A 281 38.90 12.79 16.08
C ARG A 281 38.73 14.11 15.35
N TYR A 282 38.36 15.16 16.10
CA TYR A 282 38.20 16.49 15.56
C TYR A 282 39.43 16.96 14.78
N MET A 283 39.23 17.48 13.57
CA MET A 283 40.26 17.99 12.66
C MET A 283 41.40 17.01 12.33
N LYS A 284 41.26 15.72 12.64
CA LYS A 284 42.27 14.70 12.35
C LYS A 284 41.88 13.86 11.15
N GLU A 285 42.78 13.79 10.18
CA GLU A 285 42.62 12.91 9.02
C GLU A 285 42.64 11.45 9.46
N SER A 286 41.59 10.72 9.09
CA SER A 286 41.40 9.30 9.40
C SER A 286 41.06 8.54 8.13
N GLN A 287 41.68 7.36 7.94
CA GLN A 287 41.45 6.51 6.77
C GLN A 287 40.32 5.52 7.03
N VAL A 288 39.21 5.68 6.32
CA VAL A 288 38.06 4.78 6.34
C VAL A 288 38.21 3.77 5.20
N LEU A 289 37.96 2.50 5.49
CA LEU A 289 37.97 1.44 4.49
C LEU A 289 36.54 1.16 4.03
N LEU A 290 36.28 1.48 2.76
CA LEU A 290 35.01 1.16 2.09
C LEU A 290 35.18 -0.04 1.17
N THR A 291 34.11 -0.79 0.96
CA THR A 291 34.06 -1.85 -0.05
C THR A 291 33.07 -1.47 -1.13
N LEU A 292 33.53 -1.48 -2.37
CA LEU A 292 32.72 -1.34 -3.58
C LEU A 292 32.47 -2.72 -4.17
N THR A 293 31.20 -3.07 -4.35
CA THR A 293 30.79 -4.36 -4.92
C THR A 293 30.06 -4.14 -6.24
N ASN A 294 30.53 -4.75 -7.32
CA ASN A 294 29.84 -4.72 -8.60
C ASN A 294 28.77 -5.82 -8.68
N PRO A 295 27.47 -5.48 -8.86
CA PRO A 295 26.42 -6.49 -8.96
C PRO A 295 26.30 -7.12 -10.37
N VAL A 296 26.92 -6.52 -11.39
CA VAL A 296 26.76 -6.91 -12.81
C VAL A 296 27.90 -7.84 -13.26
N GLU A 297 27.61 -8.76 -14.18
CA GLU A 297 28.57 -9.73 -14.74
C GLU A 297 29.68 -9.07 -15.57
N ASN A 298 29.46 -7.86 -16.09
CA ASN A 298 30.44 -7.11 -16.85
C ASN A 298 31.35 -6.28 -15.94
N ILE A 299 32.59 -6.08 -16.38
CA ILE A 299 33.51 -5.12 -15.76
C ILE A 299 32.87 -3.73 -15.79
N THR A 300 32.93 -3.04 -14.65
CA THR A 300 32.31 -1.72 -14.47
C THR A 300 33.33 -0.70 -14.01
N HIS A 301 33.39 0.42 -14.69
CA HIS A 301 34.25 1.55 -14.35
C HIS A 301 33.55 2.48 -13.35
N VAL A 302 34.24 2.82 -12.25
CA VAL A 302 33.73 3.67 -11.17
C VAL A 302 34.72 4.78 -10.86
N THR A 303 34.22 6.01 -10.74
CA THR A 303 34.99 7.19 -10.33
C THR A 303 34.32 7.82 -9.12
N LEU A 304 35.11 8.12 -8.09
CA LEU A 304 34.65 8.83 -6.90
C LEU A 304 35.03 10.31 -7.05
N LEU A 305 34.07 11.20 -6.84
CA LEU A 305 34.23 12.64 -6.99
C LEU A 305 33.84 13.34 -5.68
N GLU A 306 34.58 14.39 -5.33
CA GLU A 306 34.24 15.25 -4.19
C GLU A 306 32.95 16.04 -4.50
N CYS A 307 32.18 16.38 -3.46
CA CYS A 307 31.05 17.31 -3.59
C CYS A 307 31.58 18.75 -3.62
N GLU A 308 31.05 19.56 -4.54
CA GLU A 308 31.44 20.96 -4.70
C GLU A 308 30.82 21.83 -3.59
N GLU A 309 31.49 22.93 -3.23
CA GLU A 309 30.97 23.90 -2.25
C GLU A 309 29.70 24.57 -2.81
N GLY A 310 28.53 24.24 -2.23
CA GLY A 310 27.23 24.74 -2.68
C GLY A 310 26.33 23.70 -3.36
N ASP A 311 26.74 22.42 -3.39
CA ASP A 311 25.88 21.33 -3.86
C ASP A 311 24.56 21.28 -3.03
N PRO A 312 23.37 21.35 -3.67
CA PRO A 312 22.08 21.36 -2.96
C PRO A 312 21.81 20.04 -2.23
N ASP A 313 22.48 18.96 -2.63
CA ASP A 313 22.35 17.63 -2.04
C ASP A 313 23.28 17.43 -0.84
N ASN A 314 24.22 18.36 -0.60
CA ASN A 314 25.21 18.28 0.49
C ASN A 314 24.70 19.00 1.76
N ILE A 315 23.55 18.58 2.27
CA ILE A 315 22.84 19.26 3.36
C ILE A 315 23.40 18.88 4.74
N ASN A 316 23.85 17.63 4.88
CA ASN A 316 24.15 17.02 6.18
C ASN A 316 25.63 16.74 6.41
N SER A 317 26.54 17.06 5.48
CA SER A 317 27.95 16.69 5.65
C SER A 317 28.60 17.47 6.79
N THR A 318 29.25 16.72 7.69
CA THR A 318 29.97 17.25 8.85
C THR A 318 31.46 16.97 8.78
N ALA A 319 31.93 16.33 7.70
CA ALA A 319 33.32 16.04 7.45
C ALA A 319 33.71 16.29 6.00
N LYS A 320 34.95 16.74 5.81
CA LYS A 320 35.56 16.85 4.48
C LYS A 320 36.17 15.52 4.09
N VAL A 321 35.96 15.13 2.84
CA VAL A 321 36.37 13.83 2.32
C VAL A 321 37.27 14.02 1.12
N ALA A 322 38.43 13.38 1.17
CA ALA A 322 39.34 13.27 0.05
C ALA A 322 39.19 11.87 -0.55
N VAL A 323 38.61 11.83 -1.75
CA VAL A 323 38.40 10.60 -2.54
C VAL A 323 39.58 10.41 -3.51
N PRO A 324 39.89 9.17 -3.90
CA PRO A 324 40.93 8.93 -4.89
C PRO A 324 40.53 9.50 -6.28
N PRO A 325 41.43 10.24 -6.96
CA PRO A 325 41.13 10.84 -8.26
C PRO A 325 41.18 9.85 -9.43
N LYS A 326 41.62 8.61 -9.18
CA LYS A 326 41.80 7.57 -10.20
C LYS A 326 40.51 6.78 -10.44
N GLU A 327 40.36 6.32 -11.67
CA GLU A 327 39.28 5.43 -12.07
C GLU A 327 39.49 4.03 -11.50
N LEU A 328 38.46 3.52 -10.82
CA LEU A 328 38.43 2.22 -10.19
C LEU A 328 37.70 1.25 -11.11
N ILE A 329 38.39 0.19 -11.52
CA ILE A 329 37.80 -0.87 -12.32
C ILE A 329 37.26 -1.94 -11.37
N LEU A 330 35.97 -2.28 -11.45
CA LEU A 330 35.37 -3.37 -10.68
C LEU A 330 35.21 -4.60 -11.57
N ALA A 331 35.68 -5.75 -11.09
CA ALA A 331 35.50 -7.03 -11.78
C ALA A 331 34.00 -7.38 -11.89
N GLY A 332 33.66 -8.12 -12.94
CA GLY A 332 32.33 -8.67 -13.15
C GLY A 332 31.93 -9.64 -12.05
N LYS A 333 30.65 -9.68 -11.70
CA LYS A 333 30.09 -10.72 -10.83
C LYS A 333 30.09 -12.06 -11.56
N ASP A 334 30.97 -12.95 -11.16
CA ASP A 334 30.95 -14.34 -11.59
C ASP A 334 30.24 -15.20 -10.54
N ALA A 335 29.08 -15.74 -10.90
CA ALA A 335 28.28 -16.61 -10.02
C ALA A 335 28.93 -18.00 -9.82
N ALA A 336 29.83 -18.42 -10.71
CA ALA A 336 30.55 -19.69 -10.62
C ALA A 336 31.82 -19.58 -9.77
N ALA A 337 32.46 -18.40 -9.73
CA ALA A 337 33.68 -18.15 -8.95
C ALA A 337 33.51 -18.29 -7.42
N GLU A 338 32.28 -18.23 -6.88
CA GLU A 338 32.04 -18.53 -5.47
C GLU A 338 32.23 -20.02 -5.12
N TYR A 339 32.24 -20.90 -6.12
CA TYR A 339 32.41 -22.36 -5.98
C TYR A 339 33.76 -22.86 -6.48
N ASP A 340 34.55 -21.99 -7.12
CA ASP A 340 35.84 -22.34 -7.72
C ASP A 340 36.97 -21.59 -6.99
N GLU A 341 37.56 -22.23 -5.98
CA GLU A 341 38.71 -21.70 -5.22
C GLU A 341 39.98 -21.54 -6.08
N LEU A 342 39.94 -22.00 -7.34
CA LEU A 342 41.05 -21.99 -8.30
C LEU A 342 40.91 -20.94 -9.41
N ALA A 343 39.88 -20.09 -9.38
CA ALA A 343 39.72 -19.03 -10.37
C ALA A 343 40.92 -18.05 -10.32
N GLU A 344 41.60 -17.88 -11.44
CA GLU A 344 42.74 -16.96 -11.54
C GLU A 344 42.27 -15.53 -11.22
N PRO A 345 42.94 -14.82 -10.29
CA PRO A 345 42.64 -13.42 -10.04
C PRO A 345 42.91 -12.63 -11.34
N GLN A 346 41.93 -11.85 -11.78
CA GLN A 346 42.15 -10.89 -12.85
C GLN A 346 43.22 -9.90 -12.41
N ASP A 347 44.34 -9.83 -13.15
CA ASP A 347 45.42 -8.91 -12.86
C ASP A 347 44.99 -7.47 -13.15
N PHE A 348 44.75 -6.70 -12.09
CA PHE A 348 44.55 -5.26 -12.16
C PHE A 348 45.81 -4.56 -11.65
N GLN A 349 46.24 -3.50 -12.35
CA GLN A 349 47.30 -2.62 -11.86
C GLN A 349 46.73 -1.71 -10.77
N ASP A 350 46.86 -2.15 -9.52
CA ASP A 350 46.33 -1.45 -8.37
C ASP A 350 47.39 -0.60 -7.67
N ASP A 351 47.01 0.60 -7.23
CA ASP A 351 47.83 1.38 -6.31
C ASP A 351 47.59 0.91 -4.87
N PRO A 352 48.63 0.47 -4.14
CA PRO A 352 48.49 -0.03 -2.76
C PRO A 352 48.02 1.05 -1.77
N ASP A 353 48.20 2.34 -2.11
CA ASP A 353 47.76 3.47 -1.27
C ASP A 353 46.26 3.76 -1.39
N VAL A 354 45.62 3.32 -2.48
CA VAL A 354 44.20 3.55 -2.76
C VAL A 354 43.38 2.27 -2.55
N ILE A 355 43.92 1.14 -3.01
CA ILE A 355 43.24 -0.15 -3.00
C ILE A 355 43.84 -1.03 -1.90
N ALA A 356 43.02 -1.37 -0.92
CA ALA A 356 43.41 -2.20 0.21
C ALA A 356 43.47 -3.69 -0.16
N PHE A 357 42.49 -4.15 -0.92
CA PHE A 357 42.38 -5.53 -1.38
C PHE A 357 41.38 -5.65 -2.53
N ARG A 358 41.52 -6.71 -3.33
CA ARG A 358 40.50 -7.17 -4.27
C ARG A 358 40.11 -8.60 -3.93
N LYS A 359 38.81 -8.88 -3.97
CA LYS A 359 38.30 -10.24 -3.79
C LYS A 359 37.04 -10.42 -4.62
N ALA A 360 37.10 -11.31 -5.62
CA ALA A 360 36.02 -11.53 -6.58
C ALA A 360 35.57 -10.20 -7.21
N ASN A 361 34.28 -9.87 -7.13
CA ASN A 361 33.67 -8.63 -7.63
C ASN A 361 33.72 -7.46 -6.62
N LYS A 362 34.58 -7.54 -5.59
CA LYS A 362 34.69 -6.53 -4.53
C LYS A 362 36.07 -5.91 -4.48
N VAL A 363 36.10 -4.60 -4.25
CA VAL A 363 37.32 -3.81 -4.07
C VAL A 363 37.23 -3.02 -2.77
N GLY A 364 38.26 -3.14 -1.93
CA GLY A 364 38.44 -2.30 -0.76
C GLY A 364 39.17 -1.01 -1.14
N VAL A 365 38.58 0.14 -0.84
CA VAL A 365 39.12 1.46 -1.17
C VAL A 365 39.29 2.27 0.11
N PHE A 366 40.46 2.88 0.27
CA PHE A 366 40.71 3.83 1.34
C PHE A 366 40.21 5.21 0.98
N ILE A 367 39.46 5.82 1.89
CA ILE A 367 39.01 7.20 1.79
C ILE A 367 39.48 7.96 3.03
N LYS A 368 39.96 9.18 2.83
CA LYS A 368 40.44 10.06 3.90
C LYS A 368 39.33 11.00 4.33
N VAL A 369 39.03 10.98 5.62
CA VAL A 369 37.94 11.77 6.21
C VAL A 369 38.50 12.67 7.31
N THR A 370 38.09 13.93 7.30
CA THR A 370 38.44 14.95 8.30
C THR A 370 37.17 15.52 8.93
N PRO A 371 36.82 15.11 10.17
CA PRO A 371 35.68 15.67 10.89
C PRO A 371 35.85 17.16 11.18
N GLN A 372 34.83 17.97 10.86
CA GLN A 372 34.83 19.43 11.03
C GLN A 372 34.07 19.91 12.27
N LYS A 373 33.35 19.02 12.97
CA LYS A 373 32.62 19.33 14.21
C LYS A 373 33.25 18.60 15.39
N GLU A 374 33.34 19.28 16.54
CA GLU A 374 33.94 18.75 17.78
C GLU A 374 33.05 17.66 18.42
N GLU A 375 31.73 17.83 18.35
CA GLU A 375 30.75 16.88 18.88
C GLU A 375 29.70 16.54 17.82
N GLY A 376 29.24 15.29 17.83
CA GLY A 376 28.16 14.80 16.98
C GLY A 376 28.53 13.62 16.08
N GLU A 377 27.58 13.23 15.24
CA GLU A 377 27.79 12.19 14.23
C GLU A 377 28.54 12.72 13.02
N VAL A 378 29.55 11.97 12.60
CA VAL A 378 30.32 12.21 11.39
C VAL A 378 29.57 11.66 10.19
N THR A 379 29.24 12.55 9.27
CA THR A 379 28.50 12.28 8.04
C THR A 379 29.32 12.82 6.88
N VAL A 380 29.41 12.00 5.85
CA VAL A 380 30.26 12.20 4.68
C VAL A 380 29.42 12.09 3.44
N SER A 381 29.60 13.03 2.52
CA SER A 381 28.96 13.02 1.20
C SER A 381 30.02 13.01 0.09
N PHE A 382 29.85 12.16 -0.91
CA PHE A 382 30.62 12.18 -2.15
C PHE A 382 29.77 11.71 -3.34
N LYS A 383 30.21 12.01 -4.55
CA LYS A 383 29.54 11.58 -5.79
C LYS A 383 30.22 10.32 -6.32
N MET A 384 29.44 9.25 -6.53
CA MET A 384 29.89 8.03 -7.18
C MET A 384 29.39 8.00 -8.62
N LYS A 385 30.31 8.09 -9.57
CA LYS A 385 30.01 8.02 -11.00
C LYS A 385 30.39 6.64 -11.52
N HIS A 386 29.47 5.92 -12.13
CA HIS A 386 29.72 4.59 -12.67
C HIS A 386 29.20 4.42 -14.10
N GLU A 387 29.79 3.46 -14.80
CA GLU A 387 29.32 2.99 -16.08
C GLU A 387 28.00 2.22 -15.93
N PHE A 388 26.98 2.57 -16.70
CA PHE A 388 25.70 1.87 -16.73
C PHE A 388 25.38 1.44 -18.16
N LYS A 389 25.25 0.13 -18.35
CA LYS A 389 24.82 -0.48 -19.62
C LYS A 389 23.33 -0.77 -19.55
N ASN A 390 22.55 -0.08 -20.38
CA ASN A 390 21.10 -0.28 -20.40
C ASN A 390 20.73 -1.57 -21.17
N LEU A 391 20.55 -2.67 -20.44
CA LEU A 391 20.12 -3.96 -21.00
C LEU A 391 18.66 -3.99 -21.48
N THR A 392 17.86 -2.93 -21.25
CA THR A 392 16.43 -2.89 -21.63
C THR A 392 16.17 -2.29 -23.02
N ALA A 393 17.18 -1.75 -23.68
CA ALA A 393 17.04 -1.35 -25.09
C ALA A 393 16.92 -2.61 -25.97
N PRO A 394 15.96 -2.68 -26.91
CA PRO A 394 15.85 -3.82 -27.80
C PRO A 394 17.12 -3.92 -28.64
N ILE A 395 17.91 -4.96 -28.39
CA ILE A 395 19.05 -5.34 -29.23
C ILE A 395 18.45 -5.75 -30.58
N ARG A 396 18.51 -4.85 -31.57
CA ARG A 396 18.24 -5.23 -32.95
C ARG A 396 19.43 -6.08 -33.41
N PRO A 397 19.24 -7.32 -33.86
CA PRO A 397 20.32 -8.02 -34.54
C PRO A 397 20.56 -7.29 -35.87
N ASN A 398 21.63 -6.48 -35.94
CA ASN A 398 22.13 -6.02 -37.23
C ASN A 398 22.94 -7.17 -37.85
N GLU A 399 22.75 -7.40 -39.15
CA GLU A 399 23.38 -8.49 -39.93
C GLU A 399 24.87 -8.25 -40.23
N GLU A 400 25.53 -7.32 -39.55
CA GLU A 400 26.97 -7.06 -39.69
C GLU A 400 27.62 -7.11 -38.32
N GLY A 401 28.26 -8.25 -38.02
CA GLY A 401 29.43 -8.51 -37.15
C GLY A 401 29.76 -7.70 -35.88
N ASP A 402 28.96 -6.74 -35.43
CA ASP A 402 29.29 -5.80 -34.37
C ASP A 402 28.40 -6.06 -33.14
N HIS A 403 28.68 -7.18 -32.48
CA HIS A 403 28.12 -7.48 -31.17
C HIS A 403 28.73 -6.56 -30.10
N ASN A 404 28.21 -5.33 -29.93
CA ASN A 404 28.16 -4.57 -28.66
C ASN A 404 28.18 -3.04 -28.88
N SER A 405 27.03 -2.43 -29.12
CA SER A 405 26.87 -1.00 -28.77
C SER A 405 25.57 -0.78 -28.01
N SER A 406 25.45 -1.46 -26.86
CA SER A 406 24.65 -0.88 -25.78
C SER A 406 25.30 0.46 -25.43
N GLU A 407 24.62 1.58 -25.69
CA GLU A 407 25.13 2.91 -25.32
C GLU A 407 25.53 2.91 -23.85
N VAL A 408 26.80 3.20 -23.60
CA VAL A 408 27.37 3.31 -22.26
C VAL A 408 26.94 4.66 -21.69
N ILE A 409 26.13 4.63 -20.65
CA ILE A 409 25.64 5.84 -19.96
C ILE A 409 26.40 5.97 -18.65
N TRP A 410 26.97 7.14 -18.38
CA TRP A 410 27.56 7.43 -17.09
C TRP A 410 26.49 7.97 -16.13
N LEU A 411 26.28 7.28 -15.01
CA LEU A 411 25.36 7.70 -13.96
C LEU A 411 26.14 8.19 -12.75
N THR A 412 25.73 9.34 -12.21
CA THR A 412 26.32 9.92 -10.99
C THR A 412 25.31 9.84 -9.86
N HIS A 413 25.71 9.22 -8.75
CA HIS A 413 24.91 9.07 -7.54
C HIS A 413 25.53 9.88 -6.40
N HIS A 414 24.72 10.67 -5.71
CA HIS A 414 25.12 11.30 -4.45
C HIS A 414 25.03 10.25 -3.34
N VAL A 415 26.17 9.92 -2.71
CA VAL A 415 26.28 8.92 -1.65
C VAL A 415 26.55 9.65 -0.34
N GLU A 416 25.68 9.40 0.65
CA GLU A 416 25.82 9.90 2.02
C GLU A 416 26.12 8.70 2.93
N LEU A 417 27.22 8.78 3.68
CA LEU A 417 27.67 7.78 4.63
C LEU A 417 27.68 8.36 6.04
N SER A 418 27.07 7.65 6.99
CA SER A 418 27.16 7.94 8.42
C SER A 418 28.24 7.07 9.05
N LEU A 419 29.31 7.67 9.55
CA LEU A 419 30.47 6.98 10.10
C LEU A 419 30.40 6.80 11.63
N GLY A 420 29.37 7.36 12.28
CA GLY A 420 29.20 7.32 13.73
C GLY A 420 29.79 8.55 14.45
N PRO A 421 29.85 8.55 15.78
CA PRO A 421 30.21 9.74 16.56
C PRO A 421 31.70 10.07 16.50
N VAL A 422 32.02 11.36 16.63
CA VAL A 422 33.39 11.82 16.92
C VAL A 422 33.77 11.34 18.32
N LEU A 423 34.94 10.71 18.44
CA LEU A 423 35.53 10.38 19.73
C LEU A 423 36.27 11.61 20.29
N PRO A 424 36.21 11.82 21.62
CA PRO A 424 36.88 12.93 22.28
C PRO A 424 38.41 12.90 22.14
#